data_AF-A0A2V8EJ38-F1
#
_entry.id   AF-A0A2V8EJ38-F1
#
_cell.length_a   1.000
_cell.length_b   1.000
_cell.length_c   1.000
_cell.angle_alpha   90.00
_cell.angle_beta   90.00
_cell.angle_gamma   90.00
#
_symmetry.space_group_name_H-M   'P 1'
#
loop_
_entity.id
_entity.type
_entity.pdbx_description
1 polymer ?
#
loop_
_entity_poly.entity_id
_entity_poly.type
_entity_poly.pdbx_seq_one_letter_code
_entity_poly.pdbx_strand_id
1 'polypeptide(L)'
;MKRTATWMVRAFVVVTGGAVLWAAVQDRTPQPGQPTQGKVWIQNRGETEAVPVSIQTGASGPPLRAQIIGIPTVTTGGGVVNVRLVPQTWEYRSVTIASGQDPAMVVGPLGADGWETTALTLTDQRGTVVVLKRPSK
;
A
#
# COMPACT_ATOMS: atom_id res chain seq x y z
N MET A 1 -64.20 35.04 41.37
CA MET A 1 -64.36 33.58 41.58
C MET A 1 -63.27 32.85 40.80
N LYS A 2 -62.50 32.02 41.49
CA LYS A 2 -61.30 31.31 40.98
C LYS A 2 -61.72 30.15 40.08
N ARG A 3 -61.16 30.04 38.87
CA ARG A 3 -61.00 28.76 38.15
C ARG A 3 -59.68 28.76 37.39
N THR A 4 -58.67 28.27 38.10
CA THR A 4 -57.41 27.73 37.58
C THR A 4 -57.69 26.61 36.58
N ALA A 5 -57.10 26.68 35.39
CA ALA A 5 -57.01 25.55 34.46
C ALA A 5 -55.59 25.49 33.91
N THR A 6 -54.74 24.81 34.68
CA THR A 6 -53.43 24.30 34.31
C THR A 6 -53.56 23.45 33.04
N TRP A 7 -52.88 23.83 31.96
CA TRP A 7 -52.70 22.95 30.79
C TRP A 7 -51.21 22.76 30.51
N MET A 8 -50.87 21.48 30.49
CA MET A 8 -49.56 20.88 30.35
C MET A 8 -48.73 21.44 29.19
N VAL A 9 -47.50 21.79 29.53
CA VAL A 9 -46.36 21.92 28.63
C VAL A 9 -46.18 20.62 27.85
N ARG A 10 -46.25 20.68 26.51
CA ARG A 10 -45.65 19.67 25.63
C ARG A 10 -44.52 20.34 24.87
N ALA A 11 -43.31 20.19 25.42
CA ALA A 11 -42.08 20.56 24.75
C ALA A 11 -41.83 19.54 23.63
N PHE A 12 -41.96 19.98 22.38
CA PHE A 12 -41.57 19.19 21.21
C PHE A 12 -40.09 19.45 20.96
N VAL A 13 -39.23 18.53 21.42
CA VAL A 13 -37.79 18.58 21.12
C VAL A 13 -37.60 18.09 19.69
N VAL A 14 -37.40 19.02 18.76
CA VAL A 14 -36.91 18.70 17.43
C VAL A 14 -35.41 18.45 17.55
N VAL A 15 -35.02 17.17 17.56
CA VAL A 15 -33.63 16.78 17.34
C VAL A 15 -33.37 16.95 15.84
N THR A 16 -32.82 18.10 15.44
CA THR A 16 -32.22 18.26 14.13
C THR A 16 -30.97 17.39 14.06
N GLY A 17 -31.13 16.18 13.51
CA GLY A 17 -30.01 15.33 13.12
C GLY A 17 -29.18 16.07 12.08
N GLY A 18 -28.05 16.64 12.50
CA GLY A 18 -27.06 17.20 11.61
C GLY A 18 -26.40 16.06 10.82
N ALA A 19 -26.95 15.73 9.66
CA ALA A 19 -26.21 14.96 8.66
C ALA A 19 -25.08 15.85 8.14
N VAL A 20 -23.89 15.73 8.73
CA VAL A 20 -22.67 16.28 8.14
C VAL A 20 -22.42 15.48 6.87
N LEU A 21 -22.84 16.01 5.73
CA LEU A 21 -22.41 15.53 4.43
C LEU A 21 -20.92 15.86 4.30
N TRP A 22 -20.06 14.87 4.51
CA TRP A 22 -18.66 14.95 4.11
C TRP A 22 -18.65 14.93 2.57
N ALA A 23 -18.75 16.11 1.96
CA ALA A 23 -18.51 16.28 0.54
C ALA A 23 -17.05 15.90 0.28
N ALA A 24 -16.85 14.89 -0.57
CA ALA A 24 -15.54 14.39 -0.89
C ALA A 24 -14.72 15.48 -1.60
N VAL A 25 -13.66 15.97 -0.95
CA VAL A 25 -12.64 16.83 -1.57
C VAL A 25 -11.81 15.94 -2.50
N GLN A 26 -12.34 15.60 -3.68
CA GLN A 26 -11.69 14.65 -4.59
C GLN A 26 -11.03 15.28 -5.82
N ASP A 27 -11.32 16.54 -6.16
CA ASP A 27 -10.72 17.18 -7.34
C ASP A 27 -9.88 18.40 -6.97
N ARG A 28 -8.55 18.19 -6.89
CA ARG A 28 -7.56 19.28 -6.90
C ARG A 28 -6.92 19.38 -8.29
N THR A 29 -7.71 19.69 -9.32
CA THR A 29 -7.17 20.13 -10.61
C THR A 29 -6.88 21.63 -10.55
N PRO A 30 -5.63 22.09 -10.67
CA PRO A 30 -5.27 23.51 -10.57
C PRO A 30 -5.95 24.42 -11.61
N GLN A 31 -6.41 23.87 -12.74
CA GLN A 31 -7.02 24.62 -13.83
C GLN A 31 -8.22 23.86 -14.40
N PRO A 32 -9.31 24.56 -14.77
CA PRO A 32 -10.42 23.96 -15.50
C PRO A 32 -9.95 23.30 -16.80
N GLY A 33 -10.43 22.09 -17.09
CA GLY A 33 -10.09 21.34 -18.30
C GLY A 33 -8.89 20.38 -18.18
N GLN A 34 -8.20 20.33 -17.04
CA GLN A 34 -7.20 19.30 -16.80
C GLN A 34 -7.87 17.94 -16.52
N PRO A 35 -7.36 16.84 -17.09
CA PRO A 35 -7.88 15.50 -16.80
C PRO A 35 -7.67 15.18 -15.32
N THR A 36 -8.74 14.80 -14.63
CA THR A 36 -8.66 14.33 -13.24
C THR A 36 -8.06 12.93 -13.22
N GLN A 37 -7.21 12.65 -12.23
CA GLN A 37 -6.82 11.27 -11.96
C GLN A 37 -7.95 10.61 -11.19
N GLY A 38 -8.79 9.84 -11.90
CA GLY A 38 -9.89 9.10 -11.28
C GLY A 38 -9.38 8.15 -10.20
N LYS A 39 -9.62 8.47 -8.93
CA LYS A 39 -9.37 7.57 -7.79
C LYS A 39 -10.71 7.03 -7.32
N VAL A 40 -10.89 5.72 -7.43
CA VAL A 40 -12.09 5.02 -6.98
C VAL A 40 -11.75 4.24 -5.72
N TRP A 41 -12.46 4.53 -4.63
CA TRP A 41 -12.36 3.80 -3.37
C TRP A 41 -13.57 2.87 -3.24
N ILE A 42 -13.32 1.58 -3.05
CA ILE A 42 -14.36 0.57 -2.87
C ILE A 42 -14.14 -0.08 -1.49
N GLN A 43 -15.19 -0.09 -0.67
CA GLN A 43 -15.16 -0.68 0.66
C GLN A 43 -16.24 -1.77 0.76
N ASN A 44 -15.81 -3.02 0.91
CA ASN A 44 -16.71 -4.14 1.21
C ASN A 44 -16.62 -4.43 2.72
N ARG A 45 -17.71 -4.24 3.48
CA ARG A 45 -17.71 -4.34 4.95
C ARG A 45 -18.07 -5.74 5.49
N GLY A 46 -18.41 -6.68 4.61
CA GLY A 46 -18.76 -8.06 4.93
C GLY A 46 -19.35 -8.78 3.72
N GLU A 47 -19.58 -10.09 3.82
CA GLU A 47 -20.08 -10.92 2.71
C GLU A 47 -21.46 -10.47 2.20
N THR A 48 -22.30 -9.93 3.08
CA THR A 48 -23.65 -9.44 2.75
C THR A 48 -23.66 -8.06 2.08
N GLU A 49 -22.52 -7.35 2.09
CA GLU A 49 -22.34 -6.02 1.48
C GLU A 49 -21.25 -6.04 0.40
N ALA A 50 -20.80 -7.24 0.00
CA ALA A 50 -19.72 -7.38 -0.96
C ALA A 50 -20.22 -7.05 -2.38
N VAL A 51 -19.67 -5.99 -2.97
CA VAL A 51 -19.87 -5.69 -4.40
C VAL A 51 -18.72 -6.32 -5.19
N PRO A 52 -18.99 -7.16 -6.21
CA PRO A 52 -17.95 -7.70 -7.07
C PRO A 52 -17.34 -6.58 -7.95
N VAL A 53 -16.01 -6.54 -8.00
CA VAL A 53 -15.26 -5.53 -8.77
C VAL A 53 -14.52 -6.23 -9.91
N SER A 54 -14.68 -5.73 -11.13
CA SER A 54 -13.93 -6.17 -12.31
C SER A 54 -13.22 -4.99 -12.94
N ILE A 55 -11.95 -5.16 -13.29
CA ILE A 55 -11.12 -4.13 -13.93
C ILE A 55 -10.98 -4.53 -15.40
N GLN A 56 -11.71 -3.84 -16.29
CA GLN A 56 -11.80 -4.21 -17.71
C GLN A 56 -10.74 -3.55 -18.58
N THR A 57 -10.32 -2.33 -18.24
CA THR A 57 -9.35 -1.54 -19.02
C THR A 57 -8.25 -1.06 -18.10
N GLY A 58 -7.29 -1.93 -17.79
CA GLY A 58 -6.00 -1.48 -17.27
C GLY A 58 -5.27 -0.67 -18.34
N ALA A 59 -4.46 0.32 -17.94
CA ALA A 59 -3.64 1.06 -18.89
C ALA A 59 -2.88 0.08 -19.80
N SER A 60 -3.01 0.24 -21.12
CA SER A 60 -2.29 -0.56 -22.11
C SER A 60 -0.79 -0.36 -21.90
N GLY A 61 -0.12 -1.32 -21.24
CA GLY A 61 1.25 -1.17 -20.77
C GLY A 61 1.63 -2.26 -19.76
N PRO A 62 2.51 -1.97 -18.77
CA PRO A 62 2.99 -2.97 -17.82
C PRO A 62 1.86 -3.64 -17.03
N PRO A 63 2.09 -4.85 -16.47
CA PRO A 63 1.09 -5.53 -15.66
C PRO A 63 0.60 -4.63 -14.52
N LEU A 64 -0.71 -4.69 -14.25
CA LEU A 64 -1.34 -3.91 -13.19
C LEU A 64 -0.67 -4.25 -11.84
N ARG A 65 -0.07 -3.25 -11.19
CA ARG A 65 0.53 -3.42 -9.87
C ARG A 65 -0.56 -3.45 -8.83
N ALA A 66 -0.71 -4.59 -8.16
CA ALA A 66 -1.60 -4.75 -7.02
C ALA A 66 -0.77 -4.83 -5.73
N GLN A 67 -1.13 -4.03 -4.72
CA GLN A 67 -0.62 -4.16 -3.37
C GLN A 67 -1.73 -4.75 -2.50
N ILE A 68 -1.48 -5.92 -1.94
CA ILE A 68 -2.38 -6.58 -1.00
C ILE A 68 -1.78 -6.40 0.39
N ILE A 69 -2.54 -5.80 1.29
CA ILE A 69 -2.13 -5.59 2.69
C ILE A 69 -2.92 -6.57 3.56
N GLY A 70 -2.22 -7.49 4.23
CA GLY A 70 -2.81 -8.56 5.06
C GLY A 70 -2.63 -9.97 4.46
N ILE A 71 -3.30 -10.97 5.04
CA ILE A 71 -3.29 -12.38 4.58
C ILE A 71 -4.68 -12.79 4.07
N PRO A 72 -5.16 -12.32 2.91
CA PRO A 72 -6.43 -12.78 2.37
C PRO A 72 -6.25 -14.04 1.51
N THR A 73 -7.17 -15.00 1.69
CA THR A 73 -7.34 -16.12 0.75
C THR A 73 -8.09 -15.60 -0.47
N VAL A 74 -7.42 -15.51 -1.62
CA VAL A 74 -8.03 -15.02 -2.86
C VAL A 74 -8.62 -16.21 -3.63
N THR A 75 -9.94 -16.21 -3.81
CA THR A 75 -10.63 -17.17 -4.67
C THR A 75 -11.20 -16.41 -5.87
N THR A 76 -10.56 -16.53 -7.03
CA THR A 76 -11.04 -15.92 -8.28
C THR A 76 -12.04 -16.85 -8.97
N GLY A 77 -13.26 -16.37 -9.23
CA GLY A 77 -14.32 -17.15 -9.86
C GLY A 77 -13.95 -17.64 -11.26
N GLY A 78 -13.83 -18.96 -11.42
CA GLY A 78 -13.97 -19.66 -12.70
C GLY A 78 -12.72 -19.82 -13.58
N GLY A 79 -11.56 -19.29 -13.17
CA GLY A 79 -10.31 -19.48 -13.91
C GLY A 79 -9.14 -19.65 -12.95
N VAL A 80 -8.28 -20.63 -13.23
CA VAL A 80 -7.01 -20.80 -12.52
C VAL A 80 -6.12 -19.62 -12.88
N VAL A 81 -6.07 -18.61 -12.01
CA VAL A 81 -5.01 -17.59 -12.08
C VAL A 81 -3.73 -18.27 -11.65
N ASN A 82 -2.90 -18.65 -12.63
CA ASN A 82 -1.57 -19.17 -12.38
C ASN A 82 -0.69 -18.03 -11.85
N VAL A 83 -0.75 -17.79 -10.54
CA VAL A 83 0.24 -16.99 -9.84
C VAL A 83 1.51 -17.84 -9.76
N ARG A 84 2.36 -17.73 -10.77
CA ARG A 84 3.70 -18.32 -10.73
C ARG A 84 4.63 -17.31 -10.08
N LEU A 85 5.26 -17.68 -8.98
CA LEU A 85 6.48 -17.00 -8.55
C LEU A 85 7.49 -17.11 -9.69
N VAL A 86 7.74 -15.98 -10.36
CA VAL A 86 8.84 -15.90 -11.31
C VAL A 86 10.12 -15.94 -10.47
N PRO A 87 11.04 -16.89 -10.71
CA PRO A 87 12.33 -16.87 -10.05
C PRO A 87 12.99 -15.52 -10.31
N GLN A 88 13.28 -14.79 -9.24
CA GLN A 88 14.02 -13.55 -9.35
C GLN A 88 15.48 -13.89 -9.70
N THR A 89 15.95 -13.37 -10.83
CA THR A 89 17.35 -13.43 -11.20
C THR A 89 18.13 -12.46 -10.32
N TRP A 90 19.27 -12.91 -9.79
CA TRP A 90 20.09 -12.14 -8.86
C TRP A 90 21.44 -11.83 -9.49
N GLU A 91 21.86 -10.57 -9.37
CA GLU A 91 23.24 -10.17 -9.59
C GLU A 91 24.00 -10.30 -8.28
N TYR A 92 25.25 -10.77 -8.36
CA TYR A 92 26.13 -10.94 -7.20
C TYR A 92 27.41 -10.14 -7.37
N ARG A 93 27.92 -9.61 -6.26
CA ARG A 93 29.25 -9.02 -6.18
C ARG A 93 29.89 -9.34 -4.84
N SER A 94 31.22 -9.37 -4.82
CA SER A 94 32.00 -9.47 -3.59
C SER A 94 32.67 -8.12 -3.30
N VAL A 95 32.76 -7.77 -2.02
CA VAL A 95 33.58 -6.65 -1.55
C VAL A 95 34.48 -7.13 -0.41
N THR A 96 35.72 -6.68 -0.39
CA THR A 96 36.66 -6.97 0.69
C THR A 96 36.72 -5.77 1.63
N ILE A 97 36.54 -6.04 2.92
CA ILE A 97 36.69 -5.08 4.01
C ILE A 97 38.03 -5.40 4.67
N ALA A 98 39.01 -4.50 4.58
CA ALA A 98 40.31 -4.72 5.19
C ALA A 98 40.22 -4.78 6.72
N SER A 99 41.20 -5.42 7.36
CA SER A 99 41.29 -5.44 8.82
C SER A 99 41.38 -4.02 9.39
N GLY A 100 40.52 -3.70 10.36
CA GLY A 100 40.43 -2.36 10.96
C GLY A 100 39.66 -1.32 10.14
N GLN A 101 39.17 -1.65 8.95
CA GLN A 101 38.33 -0.76 8.15
C GLN A 101 36.87 -0.80 8.62
N ASP A 102 36.19 0.34 8.66
CA ASP A 102 34.77 0.42 8.98
C ASP A 102 33.91 -0.22 7.86
N PRO A 103 33.16 -1.29 8.14
CA PRO A 103 32.25 -1.92 7.19
C PRO A 103 31.20 -0.95 6.63
N ALA A 104 30.71 0.01 7.42
CA ALA A 104 29.66 0.94 6.99
C ALA A 104 30.14 1.85 5.86
N MET A 105 31.42 2.26 5.90
CA MET A 105 32.05 3.05 4.85
C MET A 105 32.22 2.28 3.53
N VAL A 106 32.28 0.95 3.59
CA VAL A 106 32.44 0.07 2.42
C VAL A 106 31.09 -0.36 1.84
N VAL A 107 30.16 -0.80 2.71
CA VAL A 107 28.88 -1.39 2.32
C VAL A 107 27.79 -0.33 2.15
N GLY A 108 27.87 0.80 2.87
CA GLY A 108 26.87 1.87 2.83
C GLY A 108 26.60 2.42 1.41
N PRO A 109 27.63 2.81 0.64
CA PRO A 109 27.43 3.26 -0.74
C PRO A 109 26.81 2.18 -1.63
N LEU A 110 27.15 0.91 -1.41
CA LEU A 110 26.59 -0.22 -2.16
C LEU A 110 25.11 -0.44 -1.84
N GLY A 111 24.72 -0.23 -0.57
CA GLY A 111 23.33 -0.22 -0.15
C GLY A 111 22.51 0.85 -0.88
N ALA A 112 23.07 2.06 -1.05
CA ALA A 112 22.44 3.13 -1.81
C ALA A 112 22.25 2.77 -3.31
N ASP A 113 23.13 1.93 -3.86
CA ASP A 113 23.04 1.37 -5.21
C ASP A 113 22.11 0.14 -5.33
N GLY A 114 21.38 -0.19 -4.25
CA GLY A 114 20.42 -1.28 -4.19
C GLY A 114 21.02 -2.66 -3.93
N TRP A 115 22.28 -2.72 -3.47
CA TRP A 115 22.90 -3.98 -3.05
C TRP A 115 22.58 -4.32 -1.60
N GLU A 116 22.21 -5.58 -1.37
CA GLU A 116 21.94 -6.13 -0.04
C GLU A 116 23.03 -7.11 0.35
N THR A 117 23.41 -7.10 1.63
CA THR A 117 24.37 -8.06 2.19
C THR A 117 23.74 -9.45 2.23
N THR A 118 24.49 -10.47 1.79
CA THR A 118 24.12 -11.86 2.04
C THR A 118 24.66 -12.32 3.40
N ALA A 119 24.18 -13.47 3.89
CA ALA A 119 24.73 -14.10 5.09
C ALA A 119 26.11 -14.73 4.86
N LEU A 120 26.64 -14.70 3.63
CA LEU A 120 27.93 -15.28 3.30
C LEU A 120 29.05 -14.24 3.51
N THR A 121 29.85 -14.49 4.54
CA THR A 121 31.10 -13.79 4.81
C THR A 121 32.25 -14.78 4.82
N LEU A 122 33.28 -14.51 4.02
CA LEU A 122 34.53 -15.27 4.02
C LEU A 122 35.59 -14.40 4.69
N THR A 123 36.48 -14.99 5.48
CA THR A 123 37.52 -14.24 6.16
C THR A 123 38.87 -14.85 5.81
N ASP A 124 39.83 -14.01 5.43
CA ASP A 124 41.22 -14.42 5.20
C ASP A 124 42.19 -13.42 5.85
N GLN A 125 43.49 -13.59 5.62
CA GLN A 125 44.53 -12.69 6.15
C GLN A 125 44.47 -11.27 5.55
N ARG A 126 43.71 -11.06 4.46
CA ARG A 126 43.57 -9.78 3.75
C ARG A 126 42.31 -9.02 4.18
N GLY A 127 41.35 -9.68 4.80
CA GLY A 127 40.17 -9.05 5.39
C GLY A 127 38.93 -9.92 5.41
N THR A 128 37.76 -9.27 5.54
CA THR A 128 36.45 -9.92 5.44
C THR A 128 35.88 -9.67 4.06
N VAL A 129 35.67 -10.74 3.30
CA VAL A 129 34.93 -10.69 2.04
C VAL A 129 33.44 -10.85 2.33
N VAL A 130 32.66 -9.88 1.90
CA VAL A 130 31.21 -9.85 2.02
C VAL A 130 30.61 -10.01 0.63
N VAL A 131 29.70 -10.99 0.48
CA VAL A 131 28.94 -11.16 -0.76
C VAL A 131 27.66 -10.35 -0.67
N LEU A 132 27.38 -9.56 -1.71
CA LEU A 132 26.15 -8.79 -1.86
C LEU A 132 25.34 -9.30 -3.05
N LYS A 133 24.03 -9.11 -2.97
CA LYS A 133 23.06 -9.45 -4.01
C LYS A 133 22.17 -8.27 -4.34
N ARG A 134 21.63 -8.24 -5.56
CA ARG A 134 20.50 -7.37 -5.93
C ARG A 134 19.67 -7.99 -7.05
N PRO A 135 18.40 -7.61 -7.23
CA PRO A 135 17.61 -8.05 -8.36
C PRO A 135 18.32 -7.66 -9.68
N SER A 136 18.46 -8.61 -10.61
CA SER A 136 18.81 -8.28 -11.99
C SER A 136 17.69 -7.46 -12.61
N LYS A 137 18.06 -6.47 -13.42
CA LYS A 137 17.11 -5.80 -14.30
C LYS A 137 16.60 -6.74 -15.39
#